data_AF-A0A2A5M9D8-F1
#
_entry.id   AF-A0A2A5M9D8-F1
#
_cell.length_a   1.000
_cell.length_b   1.000
_cell.length_c   1.000
_cell.angle_alpha   90.00
_cell.angle_beta   90.00
_cell.angle_gamma   90.00
#
_symmetry.space_group_name_H-M   'P 1'
#
loop_
_entity.id
_entity.type
_entity.pdbx_description
1 polymer ?
#
loop_
_entity_poly.entity_id
_entity_poly.type
_entity_poly.pdbx_seq_one_letter_code
_entity_poly.pdbx_strand_id
1 'polypeptide(L)'
;WFSKNVDLDYLYQTRIKVLFEAIIDFSTKAQVYINDEAKNHKIFTFKMAAKNLAETTKNLKIIQANIKKYSSSSNEFLALEYNKIRSNLGELLRSIEELRVVEDREKLYLIIKNLQKGKEILKEIDTLTLSNVEHLISVRKITTAEGISILNDTTFAAKIAEELIGAVEVIFSKDISN
;
A
#
# COMPACT_ATOMS: atom_id res chain seq x y z
N TRP A 1 18.12 -10.48 -11.08
CA TRP A 1 17.02 -9.92 -10.28
C TRP A 1 17.19 -10.37 -8.83
N PHE A 2 16.71 -9.63 -7.83
CA PHE A 2 16.86 -10.00 -6.41
C PHE A 2 16.30 -11.43 -6.17
N SER A 3 17.19 -12.40 -5.95
CA SER A 3 16.89 -13.84 -5.89
C SER A 3 16.67 -14.35 -4.46
N LYS A 4 16.74 -13.48 -3.45
CA LYS A 4 16.41 -13.87 -2.08
C LYS A 4 14.90 -13.88 -1.91
N ASN A 5 14.36 -15.04 -1.56
CA ASN A 5 13.02 -15.14 -1.01
C ASN A 5 12.95 -14.21 0.21
N VAL A 6 12.34 -13.04 0.04
CA VAL A 6 12.03 -12.14 1.14
C VAL A 6 10.95 -12.80 1.97
N ASP A 7 11.31 -13.13 3.21
CA ASP A 7 10.37 -13.62 4.21
C ASP A 7 9.64 -12.42 4.82
N LEU A 8 8.48 -12.12 4.24
CA LEU A 8 7.64 -10.99 4.68
C LEU A 8 7.06 -11.24 6.07
N ASP A 9 6.84 -12.50 6.47
CA ASP A 9 6.37 -12.79 7.82
C ASP A 9 7.46 -12.49 8.85
N TYR A 10 8.68 -12.96 8.60
CA TYR A 10 9.82 -12.64 9.43
C TYR A 10 10.03 -11.12 9.57
N LEU A 11 10.03 -10.38 8.45
CA LEU A 11 10.18 -8.93 8.47
C LEU A 11 9.02 -8.24 9.20
N TYR A 12 7.79 -8.72 9.00
CA TYR A 12 6.64 -8.20 9.73
C TYR A 12 6.81 -8.37 11.24
N GLN A 13 7.14 -9.58 11.71
CA GLN A 13 7.28 -9.87 13.14
C GLN A 13 8.47 -9.16 13.78
N THR A 14 9.59 -9.06 13.08
CA THR A 14 10.87 -8.59 13.67
C THR A 14 11.18 -7.12 13.42
N ARG A 15 10.47 -6.46 12.50
CA ARG A 15 10.69 -5.04 12.15
C ARG A 15 9.42 -4.23 12.29
N ILE A 16 8.38 -4.56 11.51
CA ILE A 16 7.20 -3.71 11.39
C ILE A 16 6.38 -3.71 12.68
N LYS A 17 6.09 -4.89 13.23
CA LYS A 17 5.36 -5.05 14.49
C LYS A 17 6.09 -4.40 15.66
N VAL A 18 7.40 -4.64 15.77
CA VAL A 18 8.26 -4.07 16.81
C VAL A 18 8.26 -2.54 16.75
N LEU A 19 8.37 -1.96 15.55
CA LEU A 19 8.35 -0.51 15.39
C LEU A 19 6.97 0.08 15.74
N PHE A 20 5.89 -0.58 15.32
CA PHE A 20 4.54 -0.17 15.70
C PHE A 20 4.34 -0.19 17.22
N GLU A 21 4.75 -1.27 17.90
CA GLU A 21 4.71 -1.38 19.36
C GLU A 21 5.51 -0.26 20.03
N ALA A 22 6.72 0.04 19.54
CA ALA A 22 7.54 1.12 20.06
C ALA A 22 6.90 2.51 19.88
N ILE A 23 6.29 2.77 18.72
CA ILE A 23 5.55 4.02 18.46
C ILE A 23 4.39 4.17 19.45
N ILE A 24 3.60 3.12 19.66
CA ILE A 24 2.45 3.14 20.58
C ILE A 24 2.92 3.33 22.03
N ASP A 25 3.94 2.60 22.47
CA ASP A 25 4.48 2.71 23.83
C ASP A 25 5.01 4.12 24.12
N PHE A 26 5.89 4.63 23.25
CA PHE A 26 6.46 5.96 23.40
C PHE A 26 5.39 7.05 23.39
N SER A 27 4.52 7.04 22.39
CA SER A 27 3.50 8.09 22.25
C SER A 27 2.51 8.09 23.41
N THR A 28 2.09 6.91 23.89
CA THR A 28 1.17 6.80 25.04
C THR A 28 1.80 7.37 26.31
N LYS A 29 3.09 7.07 26.57
CA LYS A 29 3.82 7.63 27.71
C LYS A 29 4.04 9.15 27.58
N ALA A 30 4.39 9.62 26.39
CA ALA A 30 4.63 11.03 26.14
C ALA A 30 3.37 11.90 26.32
N GLN A 31 2.20 11.41 25.88
CA GLN A 31 0.94 12.16 25.95
C GLN A 31 0.52 12.55 27.37
N VAL A 32 0.91 11.79 28.39
CA VAL A 32 0.65 12.11 29.81
C VAL A 32 1.21 13.49 30.20
N TYR A 33 2.28 13.93 29.53
CA TYR A 33 2.97 15.17 29.81
C TYR A 33 2.62 16.30 28.82
N ILE A 34 1.63 16.10 27.95
CA ILE A 34 1.25 17.05 26.90
C ILE A 34 -0.16 17.56 27.17
N ASN A 35 -0.27 18.82 27.61
CA ASN A 35 -1.55 19.50 27.83
C ASN A 35 -2.11 20.18 26.57
N ASP A 36 -1.33 20.21 25.49
CA ASP A 36 -1.69 20.84 24.22
C ASP A 36 -2.53 19.88 23.37
N GLU A 37 -3.80 20.23 23.18
CA GLU A 37 -4.77 19.41 22.45
C GLU A 37 -4.39 19.20 20.98
N ALA A 38 -3.85 20.23 20.31
CA ALA A 38 -3.42 20.12 18.92
C ALA A 38 -2.25 19.15 18.76
N LYS A 39 -1.29 19.17 19.70
CA LYS A 39 -0.21 18.17 19.74
C LYS A 39 -0.74 16.77 20.02
N ASN A 40 -1.68 16.62 20.94
CA ASN A 40 -2.32 15.34 21.23
C ASN A 40 -3.08 14.77 20.02
N HIS A 41 -3.80 15.62 19.29
CA HIS A 41 -4.47 15.22 18.05
C HIS A 41 -3.46 14.76 16.99
N LYS A 42 -2.34 15.47 16.83
CA LYS A 42 -1.28 15.08 15.90
C LYS A 42 -0.60 13.76 16.30
N ILE A 43 -0.39 13.52 17.59
CA ILE A 43 0.12 12.23 18.07
C ILE A 43 -0.88 11.12 17.75
N PHE A 44 -2.17 11.37 17.95
CA PHE A 44 -3.22 10.40 17.60
C PHE A 44 -3.20 10.04 16.11
N THR A 45 -3.08 11.01 15.20
CA THR A 45 -3.02 10.72 13.76
C THR A 45 -1.78 9.90 13.39
N PHE A 46 -0.62 10.16 14.00
CA PHE A 46 0.56 9.31 13.81
C PHE A 46 0.36 7.87 14.31
N LYS A 47 -0.27 7.68 15.48
CA LYS A 47 -0.59 6.34 15.99
C LYS A 47 -1.51 5.58 15.04
N MET A 48 -2.52 6.25 14.48
CA MET A 48 -3.44 5.66 13.51
C MET A 48 -2.72 5.28 12.22
N ALA A 49 -1.87 6.14 11.67
CA ALA A 49 -1.06 5.83 10.50
C ALA A 49 -0.15 4.61 10.75
N ALA A 50 0.52 4.55 11.91
CA ALA A 50 1.38 3.43 12.27
C ALA A 50 0.59 2.11 12.40
N LYS A 51 -0.60 2.14 13.02
CA LYS A 51 -1.50 0.98 13.11
C LYS A 51 -1.89 0.48 11.73
N ASN A 52 -2.34 1.38 10.87
CA ASN A 52 -2.80 1.04 9.53
C ASN A 52 -1.67 0.46 8.67
N LEU A 53 -0.46 1.02 8.74
CA LEU A 53 0.71 0.47 8.04
C LEU A 53 1.07 -0.95 8.50
N ALA A 54 0.98 -1.22 9.81
CA ALA A 54 1.21 -2.57 10.34
C ALA A 54 0.15 -3.55 9.82
N GLU A 55 -1.13 -3.21 9.88
CA GLU A 55 -2.22 -4.04 9.36
C GLU A 55 -2.09 -4.28 7.85
N THR A 56 -1.79 -3.24 7.09
CA THR A 56 -1.57 -3.29 5.64
C THR A 56 -0.41 -4.19 5.26
N THR A 57 0.69 -4.16 6.02
CA THR A 57 1.82 -5.08 5.80
C THR A 57 1.43 -6.53 6.06
N LYS A 58 0.57 -6.78 7.06
CA LYS A 58 0.02 -8.11 7.32
C LYS A 58 -0.85 -8.58 6.15
N ASN A 59 -1.69 -7.70 5.60
CA ASN A 59 -2.55 -8.00 4.45
C ASN A 59 -1.75 -8.27 3.17
N LEU A 60 -0.63 -7.57 2.97
CA LEU A 60 0.28 -7.79 1.84
C LEU A 60 0.78 -9.25 1.77
N LYS A 61 0.92 -9.94 2.92
CA LYS A 61 1.31 -11.36 2.96
C LYS A 61 0.33 -12.27 2.21
N ILE A 62 -0.96 -11.94 2.24
CA ILE A 62 -2.02 -12.74 1.62
C ILE A 62 -1.83 -12.71 0.10
N ILE A 63 -1.76 -11.51 -0.47
CA ILE A 63 -1.63 -11.34 -1.93
C ILE A 63 -0.22 -11.68 -2.44
N GLN A 64 0.82 -11.60 -1.59
CA GLN A 64 2.19 -11.92 -1.99
C GLN A 64 2.32 -13.35 -2.54
N ALA A 65 1.63 -14.32 -1.91
CA ALA A 65 1.67 -15.71 -2.36
C ALA A 65 1.12 -15.85 -3.79
N ASN A 66 -0.02 -15.20 -4.06
CA ASN A 66 -0.65 -15.20 -5.38
C ASN A 66 0.19 -14.45 -6.41
N ILE A 67 0.72 -13.26 -6.08
CA ILE A 67 1.62 -12.51 -6.96
C ILE A 67 2.84 -13.36 -7.33
N LYS A 68 3.51 -13.99 -6.36
CA LYS A 68 4.68 -14.85 -6.62
C LYS A 68 4.32 -16.01 -7.55
N LYS A 69 3.20 -16.68 -7.28
CA LYS A 69 2.74 -17.84 -8.04
C LYS A 69 2.34 -17.47 -9.47
N TYR A 70 1.51 -16.44 -9.64
CA TYR A 70 0.82 -16.19 -10.90
C TYR A 70 1.53 -15.19 -11.80
N SER A 71 2.37 -14.28 -11.29
CA SER A 71 3.12 -13.32 -12.12
C SER A 71 4.15 -13.97 -13.07
N SER A 72 4.45 -15.25 -12.86
CA SER A 72 5.31 -16.08 -13.72
C SER A 72 4.58 -17.33 -14.25
N SER A 73 3.24 -17.30 -14.24
CA SER A 73 2.42 -18.37 -14.80
C SER A 73 2.71 -18.57 -16.29
N SER A 74 2.61 -19.81 -16.76
CA SER A 74 2.67 -20.13 -18.19
C SER A 74 1.47 -19.57 -18.96
N ASN A 75 0.36 -19.27 -18.27
CA ASN A 75 -0.75 -18.52 -18.86
C ASN A 75 -0.41 -17.03 -18.86
N GLU A 76 -0.05 -16.50 -20.03
CA GLU A 76 0.39 -15.11 -20.22
C GLU A 76 -0.69 -14.09 -19.82
N PHE A 77 -1.98 -14.39 -20.03
CA PHE A 77 -3.08 -13.49 -19.65
C PHE A 77 -3.20 -13.38 -18.13
N LEU A 78 -3.11 -14.51 -17.43
CA LEU A 78 -3.10 -14.53 -15.97
C LEU A 78 -1.86 -13.81 -15.42
N ALA A 79 -0.69 -14.10 -15.99
CA ALA A 79 0.56 -13.45 -15.58
C ALA A 79 0.50 -11.94 -15.79
N LEU A 80 -0.10 -11.46 -16.88
CA LEU A 80 -0.27 -10.04 -17.16
C LEU A 80 -1.08 -9.33 -16.06
N GLU A 81 -2.23 -9.87 -15.65
CA GLU A 81 -3.06 -9.26 -14.60
C GLU A 81 -2.31 -9.18 -13.26
N TYR A 82 -1.61 -10.24 -12.87
CA TYR A 82 -0.80 -10.22 -11.64
C TYR A 82 0.43 -9.31 -11.74
N ASN A 83 1.01 -9.15 -12.93
CA ASN A 83 2.10 -8.21 -13.16
C ASN A 83 1.63 -6.75 -13.10
N LYS A 84 0.39 -6.43 -13.50
CA LYS A 84 -0.21 -5.09 -13.30
C LYS A 84 -0.30 -4.76 -11.82
N ILE A 85 -0.85 -5.66 -11.00
CA ILE A 85 -0.92 -5.48 -9.53
C ILE A 85 0.48 -5.23 -8.96
N ARG A 86 1.46 -6.06 -9.36
CA ARG A 86 2.85 -5.95 -8.90
C ARG A 86 3.50 -4.62 -9.31
N SER A 87 3.31 -4.18 -10.56
CA SER A 87 3.88 -2.92 -11.06
C SER A 87 3.30 -1.73 -10.34
N ASN A 88 1.97 -1.67 -10.20
CA ASN A 88 1.27 -0.56 -9.55
C ASN A 88 1.73 -0.39 -8.09
N LEU A 89 1.86 -1.48 -7.34
CA LEU A 89 2.41 -1.43 -5.97
C LEU A 89 3.88 -1.01 -5.96
N GLY A 90 4.68 -1.46 -6.92
CA GLY A 90 6.09 -1.07 -7.04
C GLY A 90 6.28 0.41 -7.37
N GLU A 91 5.47 0.95 -8.28
CA GLU A 91 5.46 2.36 -8.66
C GLU A 91 5.02 3.26 -7.50
N LEU A 92 4.01 2.84 -6.74
CA LEU A 92 3.61 3.53 -5.52
C LEU A 92 4.77 3.57 -4.51
N LEU A 93 5.38 2.42 -4.20
CA LEU A 93 6.49 2.35 -3.24
C LEU A 93 7.69 3.20 -3.69
N ARG A 94 7.98 3.21 -5.00
CA ARG A 94 9.01 4.06 -5.57
C ARG A 94 8.68 5.54 -5.38
N SER A 95 7.44 5.94 -5.64
CA SER A 95 7.00 7.33 -5.46
C SER A 95 7.08 7.77 -4.00
N ILE A 96 6.81 6.86 -3.05
CA ILE A 96 6.97 7.10 -1.61
C ILE A 96 8.45 7.23 -1.24
N GLU A 97 9.33 6.40 -1.79
CA GLU A 97 10.77 6.49 -1.53
C GLU A 97 11.36 7.81 -2.06
N GLU A 98 10.86 8.29 -3.21
CA GLU A 98 11.27 9.58 -3.77
C GLU A 98 11.00 10.75 -2.80
N LEU A 99 9.93 10.70 -2.00
CA LEU A 99 9.64 11.72 -0.98
C LEU A 99 10.75 11.87 0.06
N ARG A 100 11.56 10.84 0.29
CA ARG A 100 12.63 10.85 1.32
C ARG A 100 13.89 11.58 0.87
N VAL A 101 14.07 11.76 -0.43
CA VAL A 101 15.30 12.31 -1.03
C VAL A 101 15.07 13.61 -1.79
N VAL A 102 13.82 14.04 -1.96
CA VAL A 102 13.48 15.30 -2.63
C VAL A 102 13.62 16.47 -1.64
N GLU A 103 14.56 17.36 -1.93
CA GLU A 103 14.79 18.60 -1.16
C GLU A 103 13.93 19.78 -1.66
N ASP A 104 13.53 19.73 -2.93
CA ASP A 104 12.68 20.74 -3.57
C ASP A 104 11.23 20.64 -3.05
N ARG A 105 10.76 21.71 -2.39
CA ARG A 105 9.41 21.75 -1.79
C ARG A 105 8.28 21.70 -2.81
N GLU A 106 8.44 22.34 -3.97
CA GLU A 106 7.40 22.32 -5.01
C GLU A 106 7.27 20.91 -5.60
N LYS A 107 8.41 20.26 -5.85
CA LYS A 107 8.44 18.87 -6.31
C LYS A 107 7.86 17.92 -5.26
N LEU A 108 8.20 18.09 -3.98
CA LEU A 108 7.65 17.31 -2.87
C LEU A 108 6.12 17.44 -2.83
N TYR A 109 5.61 18.67 -2.87
CA TYR A 109 4.18 18.97 -2.90
C TYR A 109 3.49 18.30 -4.10
N LEU A 110 4.08 18.37 -5.30
CA LEU A 110 3.52 17.77 -6.50
C LEU A 110 3.43 16.23 -6.39
N ILE A 111 4.46 15.57 -5.86
CA ILE A 111 4.44 14.12 -5.64
C ILE A 111 3.31 13.75 -4.68
N ILE A 112 3.18 14.46 -3.55
CA ILE A 112 2.12 14.21 -2.58
C ILE A 112 0.74 14.43 -3.21
N LYS A 113 0.55 15.49 -4.00
CA LYS A 113 -0.71 15.75 -4.72
C LYS A 113 -1.04 14.66 -5.74
N ASN A 114 -0.04 14.12 -6.43
CA ASN A 114 -0.25 13.02 -7.36
C ASN A 114 -0.64 11.73 -6.63
N LEU A 115 -0.02 11.43 -5.48
CA LEU A 115 -0.41 10.31 -4.62
C LEU A 115 -1.87 10.46 -4.14
N GLN A 116 -2.27 11.67 -3.72
CA GLN A 116 -3.65 11.97 -3.31
C GLN A 116 -4.65 11.70 -4.44
N LYS A 117 -4.38 12.19 -5.66
CA LYS A 117 -5.21 11.89 -6.84
C LYS A 117 -5.25 10.39 -7.15
N GLY A 118 -4.14 9.68 -6.92
CA GLY A 118 -4.06 8.24 -7.07
C GLY A 118 -5.16 7.49 -6.31
N LYS A 119 -5.56 7.96 -5.11
CA LYS A 119 -6.67 7.35 -4.34
C LYS A 119 -8.01 7.38 -5.07
N GLU A 120 -8.28 8.42 -5.87
CA GLU A 120 -9.50 8.50 -6.66
C GLU A 120 -9.48 7.45 -7.77
N ILE A 121 -8.33 7.29 -8.43
CA ILE A 121 -8.11 6.29 -9.49
C ILE A 121 -8.26 4.86 -8.94
N LEU A 122 -7.81 4.59 -7.71
CA LEU A 122 -7.95 3.27 -7.08
C LEU A 122 -9.41 2.79 -7.04
N LYS A 123 -10.39 3.70 -6.96
CA LYS A 123 -11.82 3.35 -6.97
C LYS A 123 -12.30 2.89 -8.35
N GLU A 124 -11.67 3.37 -9.41
CA GLU A 124 -11.99 2.99 -10.79
C GLU A 124 -11.35 1.66 -11.19
N ILE A 125 -10.20 1.32 -10.58
CA ILE A 125 -9.45 0.09 -10.86
C ILE A 125 -10.31 -1.16 -10.66
N ASP A 126 -11.12 -1.22 -9.59
CA ASP A 126 -11.97 -2.41 -9.33
C ASP A 126 -12.99 -2.64 -10.44
N THR A 127 -13.64 -1.57 -10.92
CA THR A 127 -14.64 -1.66 -12.01
C THR A 127 -13.98 -2.06 -13.34
N LEU A 128 -12.84 -1.46 -13.67
CA LEU A 128 -12.09 -1.79 -14.88
C LEU A 128 -11.58 -3.24 -14.83
N THR A 129 -11.11 -3.69 -13.67
CA THR A 129 -10.61 -5.05 -13.48
C THR A 129 -11.74 -6.07 -13.61
N LEU A 130 -12.93 -5.78 -13.05
CA LEU A 130 -14.11 -6.64 -13.20
C LEU A 130 -14.47 -6.84 -14.68
N SER A 131 -14.61 -5.74 -15.43
CA SER A 131 -14.95 -5.82 -16.86
C SER A 131 -13.90 -6.61 -17.66
N ASN A 132 -12.62 -6.39 -17.38
CA ASN A 132 -11.54 -7.13 -18.04
C ASN A 132 -11.54 -8.62 -17.68
N VAL A 133 -11.76 -8.97 -16.40
CA VAL A 133 -11.86 -10.36 -15.94
C VAL A 133 -13.04 -11.08 -16.59
N GLU A 134 -14.22 -10.45 -16.66
CA GLU A 134 -15.39 -11.00 -17.35
C GLU A 134 -15.11 -11.27 -18.82
N HIS A 135 -14.43 -10.34 -19.49
CA HIS A 135 -14.01 -10.52 -20.87
C HIS A 135 -13.07 -11.73 -21.01
N LEU A 136 -12.01 -11.81 -20.20
CA LEU A 136 -11.03 -12.91 -20.26
C LEU A 136 -11.66 -14.28 -19.96
N ILE A 137 -12.65 -14.34 -19.07
CA ILE A 137 -13.45 -15.56 -18.83
C ILE A 137 -14.27 -15.92 -20.06
N SER A 138 -14.95 -14.94 -20.69
CA SER A 138 -15.81 -15.16 -21.86
C SER A 138 -15.04 -15.75 -23.05
N VAL A 139 -13.79 -15.31 -23.24
CA VAL A 139 -12.89 -15.81 -24.30
C VAL A 139 -11.98 -16.96 -23.84
N ARG A 140 -12.27 -17.56 -22.68
CA ARG A 140 -11.56 -18.73 -22.11
C ARG A 140 -10.05 -18.54 -21.95
N LYS A 141 -9.60 -17.32 -21.68
CA LYS A 141 -8.18 -17.00 -21.40
C LYS A 141 -7.80 -17.24 -19.95
N ILE A 142 -8.77 -17.15 -19.04
CA ILE A 142 -8.64 -17.52 -17.63
C ILE A 142 -9.87 -18.30 -17.19
N THR A 143 -9.75 -19.05 -16.10
CA THR A 143 -10.87 -19.70 -15.43
C THR A 143 -11.63 -18.72 -14.54
N THR A 144 -12.87 -19.04 -14.19
CA THR A 144 -13.65 -18.26 -13.22
C THR A 144 -12.94 -18.17 -11.86
N ALA A 145 -12.29 -19.24 -11.41
CA ALA A 145 -11.56 -19.25 -10.15
C ALA A 145 -10.35 -18.29 -10.17
N GLU A 146 -9.59 -18.26 -11.27
CA GLU A 146 -8.51 -17.29 -11.48
C GLU A 146 -9.05 -15.86 -11.55
N GLY A 147 -10.18 -15.64 -12.23
CA GLY A 147 -10.86 -14.35 -12.25
C GLY A 147 -11.22 -13.83 -10.86
N ILE A 148 -11.86 -14.66 -10.03
CA ILE A 148 -12.18 -14.31 -8.63
C ILE A 148 -10.92 -14.00 -7.83
N SER A 149 -9.84 -14.77 -8.04
CA SER A 149 -8.55 -14.53 -7.40
C SER A 149 -7.97 -13.16 -7.77
N ILE A 150 -8.00 -12.79 -9.06
CA ILE A 150 -7.55 -11.48 -9.55
C ILE A 150 -8.35 -10.35 -8.90
N LEU A 151 -9.68 -10.46 -8.85
CA LEU A 151 -10.53 -9.42 -8.27
C LEU A 151 -10.21 -9.21 -6.79
N ASN A 152 -10.15 -10.29 -6.01
CA ASN A 152 -9.81 -10.20 -4.59
C ASN A 152 -8.44 -9.57 -4.37
N ASP A 153 -7.42 -10.03 -5.10
CA ASP A 153 -6.05 -9.54 -4.93
C ASP A 153 -5.92 -8.07 -5.38
N THR A 154 -6.70 -7.64 -6.38
CA THR A 154 -6.77 -6.24 -6.82
C THR A 154 -7.38 -5.35 -5.73
N THR A 155 -8.51 -5.76 -5.13
CA THR A 155 -9.13 -5.01 -4.03
C THR A 155 -8.20 -4.92 -2.82
N PHE A 156 -7.50 -6.01 -2.48
CA PHE A 156 -6.49 -5.98 -1.42
C PHE A 156 -5.32 -5.04 -1.75
N ALA A 157 -4.84 -5.04 -3.00
CA ALA A 157 -3.79 -4.13 -3.44
C ALA A 157 -4.22 -2.67 -3.40
N ALA A 158 -5.46 -2.36 -3.80
CA ALA A 158 -6.05 -1.03 -3.70
C ALA A 158 -6.12 -0.55 -2.25
N LYS A 159 -6.58 -1.41 -1.33
CA LYS A 159 -6.58 -1.11 0.11
C LYS A 159 -5.16 -0.84 0.65
N ILE A 160 -4.18 -1.65 0.25
CA ILE A 160 -2.77 -1.44 0.63
C ILE A 160 -2.29 -0.08 0.14
N ALA A 161 -2.60 0.28 -1.11
CA ALA A 161 -2.22 1.54 -1.70
C ALA A 161 -2.85 2.74 -0.98
N GLU A 162 -4.16 2.66 -0.67
CA GLU A 162 -4.87 3.71 0.05
C GLU A 162 -4.26 3.99 1.44
N GLU A 163 -3.91 2.94 2.18
CA GLU A 163 -3.31 3.05 3.51
C GLU A 163 -1.88 3.60 3.47
N LEU A 164 -1.09 3.22 2.46
CA LEU A 164 0.24 3.78 2.22
C LEU A 164 0.16 5.28 1.92
N ILE A 165 -0.76 5.69 1.04
CA ILE A 165 -0.96 7.11 0.68
C ILE A 165 -1.48 7.89 1.91
N GLY A 166 -2.41 7.32 2.69
CA GLY A 166 -2.88 7.92 3.94
C GLY A 166 -1.74 8.15 4.95
N ALA A 167 -0.82 7.20 5.09
CA ALA A 167 0.35 7.40 5.95
C ALA A 167 1.26 8.52 5.45
N VAL A 168 1.48 8.64 4.14
CA VAL A 168 2.22 9.75 3.53
C VAL A 168 1.58 11.09 3.88
N GLU A 169 0.26 11.22 3.74
CA GLU A 169 -0.45 12.46 4.08
C GLU A 169 -0.26 12.88 5.53
N VAL A 170 -0.27 11.92 6.46
CA VAL A 170 -0.04 12.18 7.88
C VAL A 170 1.41 12.62 8.13
N ILE A 171 2.39 11.89 7.58
CA ILE A 171 3.82 12.13 7.77
C ILE A 171 4.23 13.49 7.20
N PHE A 172 3.79 13.81 5.98
CA PHE A 172 4.14 15.02 5.25
C PHE A 172 3.08 16.13 5.36
N SER A 173 2.17 16.04 6.34
CA SER A 173 1.07 16.99 6.54
C SER A 173 1.49 18.47 6.55
N LYS A 174 2.67 18.77 7.10
CA LYS A 174 3.23 20.15 7.12
C LYS A 174 3.65 20.67 5.75
N ASP A 175 4.02 19.78 4.84
CA ASP A 175 4.47 20.12 3.49
C ASP A 175 3.29 20.25 2.50
N ILE A 176 2.07 19.90 2.96
CA ILE A 176 0.82 20.00 2.21
C ILE A 176 0.04 21.28 2.57
N SER A 177 0.28 21.82 3.76
CA SER A 177 -0.33 23.06 4.25
C SER A 177 0.56 24.26 3.92
N ASN A 178 0.14 25.07 2.94
CA ASN A 178 0.66 26.43 2.76
C ASN A 178 0.32 27.32 3.96
#